data_AF-A0A660S6Y6-F1
#
_entry.id   AF-A0A660S6Y6-F1
#
_cell.length_a   1.000
_cell.length_b   1.000
_cell.length_c   1.000
_cell.angle_alpha   90.00
_cell.angle_beta   90.00
_cell.angle_gamma   90.00
#
_symmetry.space_group_name_H-M   'P 1'
#
loop_
_entity.id
_entity.type
_entity.pdbx_description
1 polymer ?
#
loop_
_entity_poly.entity_id
_entity_poly.type
_entity_poly.pdbx_seq_one_letter_code
_entity_poly.pdbx_strand_id
1 'polypeptide(L)'
;MIFKVIFITLFGIKILIKSFIDFLNYDYLRKNRGIPEEFKGIVDEKKIIRIGDYNAEKVRFNLFKEIYETLIVMLFLFTPLFKIYFNWIDSLGIAYVMKGVLFFEIFVIADTILMLPMEYYTSFGIEQKYGFNNYTFGGWILDQIKWSLVVLVIYA
;
A
#
# COMPACT_ATOMS: atom_id res chain seq x y z
N MET A 1 25.80 8.52 -10.44
CA MET A 1 24.84 8.97 -11.48
C MET A 1 24.24 7.77 -12.22
N ILE A 2 25.06 6.87 -12.78
CA ILE A 2 24.61 5.64 -13.48
C ILE A 2 23.61 4.78 -12.68
N PHE A 3 23.89 4.45 -11.42
CA PHE A 3 22.97 3.65 -10.59
C PHE A 3 21.58 4.28 -10.43
N LYS A 4 21.50 5.62 -10.30
CA LYS A 4 20.22 6.33 -10.20
C LYS A 4 19.42 6.20 -11.49
N VAL A 5 20.08 6.35 -12.63
CA VAL A 5 19.44 6.21 -13.95
C VAL A 5 18.94 4.79 -14.16
N ILE A 6 19.77 3.77 -13.86
CA ILE A 6 19.37 2.36 -13.96
C ILE A 6 18.15 2.09 -13.08
N PHE A 7 18.18 2.53 -11.82
CA PHE A 7 17.07 2.34 -10.90
C PHE A 7 15.78 3.00 -11.42
N ILE A 8 15.84 4.28 -11.82
CA ILE A 8 14.66 5.00 -12.33
C ILE A 8 14.11 4.30 -13.58
N THR A 9 14.97 3.85 -14.49
CA THR A 9 14.55 3.15 -15.71
C THR A 9 13.87 1.83 -15.40
N LEU A 10 14.49 0.97 -14.59
CA LEU A 10 13.91 -0.33 -14.21
C LEU A 10 12.60 -0.15 -13.42
N PHE A 11 12.56 0.84 -12.55
CA PHE A 11 11.37 1.16 -11.77
C PHE A 11 10.23 1.70 -12.65
N GLY A 12 10.55 2.56 -13.63
CA GLY A 12 9.61 3.02 -14.64
C GLY A 12 9.05 1.86 -15.48
N ILE A 13 9.91 0.95 -15.93
CA ILE A 13 9.48 -0.27 -16.65
C ILE A 13 8.55 -1.13 -15.78
N LYS A 14 8.90 -1.33 -14.49
CA LYS A 14 8.04 -2.06 -13.54
C LYS A 14 6.65 -1.43 -13.44
N ILE A 15 6.56 -0.10 -13.29
CA ILE A 15 5.27 0.61 -13.22
C ILE A 15 4.48 0.38 -14.51
N LEU A 16 5.11 0.58 -15.67
CA LEU A 16 4.43 0.41 -16.96
C LEU A 16 3.87 -1.00 -17.15
N ILE A 17 4.65 -2.03 -16.83
CA ILE A 17 4.20 -3.43 -16.91
C ILE A 17 3.03 -3.67 -15.96
N LYS A 18 3.13 -3.19 -14.71
CA LYS A 18 2.09 -3.39 -13.70
C LYS A 18 0.79 -2.69 -14.10
N SER A 19 0.87 -1.41 -14.47
CA SER A 19 -0.30 -0.65 -14.93
C SER A 19 -0.93 -1.26 -16.18
N PHE A 20 -0.13 -1.86 -17.07
CA PHE A 20 -0.65 -2.59 -18.22
C PHE A 20 -1.41 -3.86 -17.82
N ILE A 21 -0.88 -4.66 -16.89
CA ILE A 21 -1.57 -5.84 -16.35
C ILE A 21 -2.88 -5.45 -15.66
N ASP A 22 -2.85 -4.41 -14.83
CA ASP A 22 -4.06 -3.94 -14.11
C ASP A 22 -5.12 -3.41 -15.08
N PHE A 23 -4.70 -2.74 -16.16
CA PHE A 23 -5.59 -2.32 -17.23
C PHE A 23 -6.24 -3.52 -17.93
N LEU A 24 -5.46 -4.56 -18.27
CA LEU A 24 -5.99 -5.79 -18.88
C LEU A 24 -7.00 -6.48 -17.94
N ASN A 25 -6.67 -6.57 -16.65
CA ASN A 25 -7.58 -7.14 -15.64
C ASN A 25 -8.88 -6.34 -15.53
N TYR A 26 -8.79 -5.01 -15.49
CA TYR A 26 -9.96 -4.14 -15.43
C TYR A 26 -10.83 -4.27 -16.69
N ASP A 27 -10.22 -4.32 -17.88
CA ASP A 27 -10.95 -4.49 -19.15
C ASP A 27 -11.65 -5.86 -19.23
N TYR A 28 -10.96 -6.93 -18.81
CA TYR A 28 -11.54 -8.27 -18.73
C TYR A 28 -12.75 -8.32 -17.78
N LEU A 29 -12.62 -7.75 -16.57
CA LEU A 29 -13.71 -7.70 -15.59
C LEU A 29 -14.88 -6.83 -16.07
N ARG A 30 -14.61 -5.75 -16.82
CA ARG A 30 -15.64 -4.90 -17.40
C ARG A 30 -16.40 -5.59 -18.53
N LYS A 31 -15.69 -6.32 -19.40
CA LYS A 31 -16.28 -7.03 -20.55
C LYS A 31 -17.07 -8.27 -20.12
N ASN A 32 -16.60 -8.98 -19.11
CA ASN A 32 -17.27 -10.16 -18.56
C ASN A 32 -18.15 -9.82 -17.35
N ARG A 33 -18.86 -8.69 -17.41
CA ARG A 33 -19.84 -8.32 -16.38
C ARG A 33 -21.06 -9.21 -16.48
N GLY A 34 -21.23 -10.11 -15.50
CA GLY A 34 -22.41 -10.96 -15.37
C GLY A 34 -22.09 -12.27 -14.68
N ILE A 35 -23.13 -13.02 -14.34
CA ILE A 35 -22.99 -14.41 -13.90
C ILE A 35 -22.65 -15.26 -15.13
N PRO A 36 -21.51 -15.99 -15.17
CA PRO A 36 -21.27 -16.97 -16.22
C PRO A 36 -22.43 -17.96 -16.28
N GLU A 37 -22.80 -18.43 -17.46
CA GLU A 37 -24.04 -19.22 -17.61
C GLU A 37 -24.07 -20.46 -16.72
N GLU A 38 -22.91 -21.03 -16.39
CA GLU A 38 -22.78 -22.19 -15.50
C GLU A 38 -23.21 -21.90 -14.04
N PHE A 39 -23.27 -20.63 -13.63
CA PHE A 39 -23.62 -20.23 -12.26
C PHE A 39 -25.03 -19.62 -12.14
N LYS A 40 -25.78 -19.50 -13.25
CA LYS A 40 -27.17 -19.00 -13.24
C LYS A 40 -28.05 -19.92 -12.38
N GLY A 41 -28.76 -19.36 -11.41
CA GLY A 41 -29.64 -20.09 -10.51
C GLY A 41 -28.95 -20.76 -9.31
N ILE A 42 -27.61 -20.78 -9.28
CA ILE A 42 -26.81 -21.26 -8.12
C ILE A 42 -26.45 -20.08 -7.21
N VAL A 43 -26.15 -18.92 -7.80
CA VAL A 43 -25.70 -17.72 -7.08
C VAL A 43 -26.71 -16.60 -7.23
N ASP A 44 -26.97 -15.88 -6.13
CA ASP A 44 -27.80 -14.68 -6.13
C ASP A 44 -27.16 -13.58 -7.00
N GLU A 45 -27.89 -13.16 -8.02
CA GLU A 45 -27.51 -12.10 -8.97
C GLU A 45 -27.18 -10.78 -8.27
N LYS A 46 -27.94 -10.41 -7.24
CA LYS A 46 -27.68 -9.18 -6.47
C LYS A 46 -26.35 -9.28 -5.72
N LYS A 47 -25.99 -10.46 -5.24
CA LYS A 47 -24.73 -10.69 -4.52
C LYS A 47 -23.54 -10.62 -5.46
N ILE A 48 -23.64 -11.20 -6.66
CA ILE A 48 -22.57 -11.12 -7.68
C ILE A 48 -22.35 -9.67 -8.10
N ILE A 49 -23.42 -8.91 -8.38
CA ILE A 49 -23.30 -7.50 -8.76
C ILE A 49 -22.61 -6.71 -7.65
N ARG A 50 -23.03 -6.88 -6.39
CA ARG A 50 -22.42 -6.21 -5.24
C ARG A 50 -20.93 -6.55 -5.06
N ILE A 51 -20.53 -7.80 -5.28
CA ILE A 51 -19.11 -8.22 -5.25
C ILE A 51 -18.34 -7.59 -6.42
N GLY A 52 -18.95 -7.51 -7.60
CA GLY A 52 -18.39 -6.84 -8.77
C GLY A 52 -18.11 -5.36 -8.53
N ASP A 53 -19.07 -4.65 -7.94
CA ASP A 53 -18.92 -3.23 -7.60
C ASP A 53 -17.84 -3.02 -6.53
N TYR A 54 -17.82 -3.86 -5.49
CA TYR A 54 -16.75 -3.89 -4.48
C TYR A 54 -15.36 -4.05 -5.11
N ASN A 55 -15.19 -5.06 -5.96
CA ASN A 55 -13.91 -5.34 -6.60
C ASN A 55 -13.49 -4.19 -7.52
N ALA A 56 -14.43 -3.60 -8.28
CA ALA A 56 -14.14 -2.47 -9.14
C ALA A 56 -13.67 -1.23 -8.36
N GLU A 57 -14.31 -0.92 -7.23
CA GLU A 57 -13.92 0.20 -6.36
C GLU A 57 -12.59 -0.06 -5.66
N LYS A 58 -12.39 -1.29 -5.15
CA LYS A 58 -11.13 -1.71 -4.51
C LYS A 58 -9.95 -1.65 -5.48
N VAL A 59 -10.09 -2.15 -6.71
CA VAL A 59 -9.04 -2.10 -7.73
C VAL A 59 -8.67 -0.65 -8.05
N ARG A 60 -9.66 0.23 -8.26
CA ARG A 60 -9.41 1.65 -8.53
C ARG A 60 -8.65 2.33 -7.39
N PHE A 61 -9.04 2.05 -6.15
CA PHE A 61 -8.36 2.62 -4.99
C PHE A 61 -6.96 2.05 -4.81
N ASN A 62 -6.76 0.74 -5.02
CA ASN A 62 -5.44 0.12 -4.94
C ASN A 62 -4.47 0.74 -5.95
N LEU A 63 -4.90 1.02 -7.18
CA LEU A 63 -4.07 1.75 -8.16
C LEU A 63 -3.60 3.12 -7.62
N PHE A 64 -4.52 3.87 -6.99
CA PHE A 64 -4.17 5.15 -6.37
C PHE A 64 -3.20 4.98 -5.19
N LYS A 65 -3.47 4.01 -4.30
CA LYS A 65 -2.63 3.68 -3.14
C LYS A 65 -1.21 3.33 -3.59
N GLU A 66 -1.05 2.55 -4.65
CA GLU A 66 0.26 2.17 -5.18
C GLU A 66 1.04 3.35 -5.76
N ILE A 67 0.35 4.27 -6.45
CA ILE A 67 0.95 5.51 -6.94
C ILE A 67 1.39 6.37 -5.75
N TYR A 68 0.56 6.48 -4.72
CA TYR A 68 0.86 7.23 -3.49
C TYR A 68 2.12 6.68 -2.79
N GLU A 69 2.16 5.37 -2.53
CA GLU A 69 3.31 4.66 -1.95
C GLU A 69 4.58 4.89 -2.78
N THR A 70 4.46 4.72 -4.09
CA THR A 70 5.55 4.91 -5.03
C THR A 70 6.10 6.33 -4.98
N LEU A 71 5.22 7.35 -4.99
CA LEU A 71 5.62 8.75 -4.95
C LEU A 71 6.33 9.09 -3.65
N ILE A 72 5.86 8.57 -2.50
CA ILE A 72 6.53 8.77 -1.22
C ILE A 72 7.97 8.25 -1.27
N VAL A 73 8.16 7.01 -1.70
CA VAL A 73 9.48 6.39 -1.78
C VAL A 73 10.38 7.14 -2.77
N MET A 74 9.85 7.53 -3.93
CA MET A 74 10.57 8.33 -4.91
C MET A 74 11.00 9.68 -4.35
N LEU A 75 10.09 10.40 -3.69
CA LEU A 75 10.39 11.68 -3.06
C LEU A 75 11.47 11.51 -2.00
N PHE A 76 11.36 10.49 -1.14
CA PHE A 76 12.37 10.24 -0.13
C PHE A 76 13.76 9.98 -0.73
N LEU A 77 13.85 9.07 -1.71
CA LEU A 77 15.13 8.63 -2.30
C LEU A 77 15.79 9.66 -3.23
N PHE A 78 15.00 10.42 -4.00
CA PHE A 78 15.53 11.29 -5.05
C PHE A 78 15.61 12.77 -4.66
N THR A 79 14.97 13.16 -3.57
CA THR A 79 15.17 14.51 -3.00
C THR A 79 16.31 14.51 -1.97
N PRO A 80 16.72 15.69 -1.46
CA PRO A 80 17.67 15.77 -0.37
C PRO A 80 17.18 15.13 0.94
N LEU A 81 15.91 14.73 1.06
CA LEU A 81 15.33 14.15 2.27
C LEU A 81 16.11 12.94 2.77
N PHE A 82 16.43 11.98 1.90
CA PHE A 82 17.25 10.83 2.28
C PHE A 82 18.61 11.26 2.87
N LYS A 83 19.28 12.23 2.24
CA LYS A 83 20.59 12.72 2.71
C LYS A 83 20.47 13.45 4.04
N ILE A 84 19.44 14.28 4.22
CA ILE A 84 19.17 15.00 5.47
C ILE A 84 18.91 13.98 6.58
N TYR A 85 18.05 13.00 6.32
CA TYR A 85 17.71 11.93 7.25
C TYR A 85 18.94 11.10 7.65
N PHE A 86 19.70 10.63 6.66
CA PHE A 86 20.93 9.87 6.90
C PHE A 86 21.96 10.65 7.70
N ASN A 87 22.23 11.90 7.32
CA ASN A 87 23.20 12.75 8.02
C ASN A 87 22.76 13.08 9.45
N TRP A 88 21.45 13.24 9.68
CA TRP A 88 20.92 13.46 11.02
C TRP A 88 21.22 12.24 11.91
N ILE A 89 20.91 11.03 11.44
CA ILE A 89 21.22 9.80 12.19
C ILE A 89 22.73 9.61 12.38
N ASP A 90 23.52 9.91 11.36
CA ASP A 90 24.98 9.79 11.46
C ASP A 90 25.60 10.80 12.44
N SER A 91 24.98 11.96 12.62
CA SER A 91 25.40 12.96 13.61
C SER A 91 25.07 12.57 15.06
N LEU A 92 24.25 11.54 15.27
CA LEU A 92 24.01 10.98 16.59
C LEU A 92 25.30 10.27 17.03
N GLY A 93 25.87 10.69 18.16
CA GLY A 93 27.10 10.12 18.76
C GLY A 93 26.91 8.71 19.34
N ILE A 94 26.09 7.87 18.70
CA ILE A 94 25.76 6.51 19.10
C ILE A 94 26.59 5.48 18.31
N ALA A 95 26.62 4.24 18.78
CA ALA A 95 27.35 3.15 18.14
C ALA A 95 26.89 2.90 16.69
N TYR A 96 27.81 2.46 15.83
CA TYR A 96 27.54 2.23 14.39
C TYR A 96 26.34 1.30 14.15
N VAL A 97 26.25 0.20 14.89
CA VAL A 97 25.12 -0.74 14.80
C VAL A 97 23.80 -0.06 15.20
N MET A 98 23.81 0.75 16.26
CA MET A 98 22.64 1.49 16.73
C MET A 98 22.16 2.54 15.74
N LYS A 99 23.05 3.14 14.94
CA LYS A 99 22.64 4.02 13.84
C LYS A 99 21.83 3.27 12.79
N GLY A 100 22.23 2.05 12.46
CA GLY A 100 21.51 1.18 11.52
C GLY A 100 20.12 0.79 12.04
N VAL A 101 20.04 0.34 13.30
CA VAL A 101 18.77 0.04 13.98
C VAL A 101 17.84 1.25 13.95
N LEU A 102 18.32 2.40 14.44
CA LEU A 102 17.52 3.62 14.51
C LEU A 102 17.08 4.11 13.12
N PHE A 103 17.93 3.92 12.10
CA PHE A 103 17.59 4.24 10.71
C PHE A 103 16.40 3.43 10.21
N PHE A 104 16.36 2.13 10.45
CA PHE A 104 15.23 1.32 10.00
C PHE A 104 13.99 1.55 10.86
N GLU A 105 14.15 1.70 12.18
CA GLU A 105 13.02 1.95 13.09
C GLU A 105 12.24 3.21 12.74
N ILE A 106 12.94 4.35 12.64
CA ILE A 106 12.29 5.62 12.31
C ILE A 106 11.71 5.57 10.89
N PHE A 107 12.38 4.89 9.95
CA PHE A 107 11.89 4.74 8.59
C PHE A 107 10.58 3.94 8.55
N VAL A 108 10.49 2.80 9.24
CA VAL A 108 9.28 1.97 9.25
C VAL A 108 8.14 2.67 9.97
N ILE A 109 8.40 3.37 11.08
CA ILE A 109 7.38 4.17 11.78
C ILE A 109 6.84 5.27 10.86
N ALA A 110 7.74 6.00 10.18
CA ALA A 110 7.34 7.06 9.26
C ALA A 110 6.50 6.51 8.09
N ASP A 111 6.94 5.40 7.49
CA ASP A 111 6.19 4.72 6.43
C ASP A 111 4.81 4.28 6.91
N THR A 112 4.72 3.63 8.07
CA THR A 112 3.46 3.21 8.69
C THR A 112 2.51 4.41 8.82
N ILE A 113 2.98 5.53 9.39
CA ILE A 113 2.17 6.74 9.56
C ILE A 113 1.68 7.30 8.22
N LEU A 114 2.53 7.30 7.20
CA LEU A 114 2.16 7.76 5.87
C LEU A 114 1.14 6.84 5.20
N MET A 115 1.16 5.54 5.48
CA MET A 115 0.22 4.56 4.92
C MET A 115 -1.12 4.49 5.67
N LEU A 116 -1.17 4.91 6.93
CA LEU A 116 -2.39 4.88 7.76
C LEU A 116 -3.64 5.47 7.08
N PRO A 117 -3.60 6.63 6.38
CA PRO A 117 -4.78 7.17 5.70
C PRO A 117 -5.33 6.23 4.62
N MET A 118 -4.44 5.54 3.89
CA MET A 118 -4.85 4.62 2.83
C MET A 118 -5.44 3.35 3.41
N GLU A 119 -4.88 2.83 4.50
CA GLU A 119 -5.43 1.69 5.23
C GLU A 119 -6.78 2.01 5.85
N TYR A 120 -6.90 3.17 6.48
CA TYR A 120 -8.16 3.65 7.04
C TYR A 120 -9.25 3.70 5.96
N TYR A 121 -8.97 4.30 4.80
CA TYR A 121 -9.95 4.37 3.71
C TYR A 121 -10.28 2.98 3.14
N THR A 122 -9.32 2.05 3.13
CA THR A 122 -9.57 0.66 2.72
C THR A 122 -10.61 0.02 3.62
N SER A 123 -10.41 0.06 4.95
CA SER A 123 -11.30 -0.61 5.90
C SER A 123 -12.61 0.15 6.14
N PHE A 124 -12.53 1.44 6.50
CA PHE A 124 -13.68 2.25 6.91
C PHE A 124 -14.36 3.01 5.76
N GLY A 125 -13.70 3.12 4.60
CA GLY A 125 -14.31 3.65 3.38
C GLY A 125 -14.90 2.52 2.53
N ILE A 126 -14.04 1.70 1.94
CA ILE A 126 -14.44 0.69 0.96
C ILE A 126 -15.07 -0.52 1.66
N GLU A 127 -14.36 -1.21 2.53
CA GLU A 127 -14.87 -2.46 3.13
C GLU A 127 -16.13 -2.23 3.98
N GLN A 128 -16.19 -1.13 4.73
CA GLN A 128 -17.38 -0.73 5.49
C GLN A 128 -18.59 -0.51 4.58
N LYS A 129 -18.43 0.21 3.45
CA LYS A 129 -19.51 0.47 2.48
C LYS A 129 -20.12 -0.82 1.95
N TYR A 130 -19.32 -1.86 1.73
CA TYR A 130 -19.79 -3.14 1.23
C TYR A 130 -20.14 -4.15 2.33
N GLY A 131 -19.94 -3.82 3.62
CA GLY A 131 -20.23 -4.71 4.74
C GLY A 131 -19.22 -5.83 4.94
N PHE A 132 -18.00 -5.66 4.41
CA PHE A 132 -16.87 -6.58 4.62
C PHE A 132 -16.02 -6.22 5.83
N ASN A 133 -16.12 -4.98 6.33
CA ASN A 133 -15.37 -4.55 7.50
C ASN A 133 -15.98 -5.17 8.77
N ASN A 134 -15.15 -5.91 9.51
CA ASN A 134 -15.50 -6.49 10.82
C ASN A 134 -14.81 -5.76 11.98
N TYR A 135 -14.00 -4.73 11.71
CA TYR A 135 -13.29 -3.98 12.72
C TYR A 135 -14.14 -2.84 13.28
N THR A 136 -14.04 -2.61 14.59
CA THR A 136 -14.40 -1.32 15.18
C THR A 136 -13.24 -0.35 15.01
N PHE A 137 -13.51 0.97 14.98
CA PHE A 137 -12.44 1.96 14.88
C PHE A 137 -11.40 1.84 16.01
N GLY A 138 -11.85 1.63 17.25
CA GLY A 138 -10.97 1.40 18.38
C GLY A 138 -10.15 0.11 18.26
N GLY A 139 -10.75 -0.97 17.78
CA GLY A 139 -10.04 -2.23 17.50
C GLY A 139 -8.98 -2.06 16.43
N TRP A 140 -9.29 -1.36 15.34
CA TRP A 140 -8.35 -1.06 14.27
C TRP A 140 -7.15 -0.24 14.78
N ILE A 141 -7.37 0.83 15.54
CA ILE A 141 -6.27 1.62 16.13
C ILE A 141 -5.39 0.78 17.06
N LEU A 142 -6.00 -0.06 17.90
CA LEU A 142 -5.24 -0.93 18.80
C LEU A 142 -4.38 -1.92 18.04
N ASP A 143 -4.88 -2.47 16.94
CA ASP A 143 -4.12 -3.41 16.11
C ASP A 143 -2.98 -2.72 15.37
N GLN A 144 -3.17 -1.47 14.91
CA GLN A 144 -2.09 -0.65 14.35
C GLN A 144 -0.97 -0.41 15.37
N ILE A 145 -1.32 -0.05 16.61
CA ILE A 145 -0.34 0.15 17.69
C ILE A 145 0.40 -1.15 18.00
N LYS A 146 -0.31 -2.28 18.13
CA LYS A 146 0.32 -3.59 18.36
C LYS A 146 1.30 -3.93 17.24
N TRP A 147 0.92 -3.68 15.99
CA TRP A 147 1.76 -3.95 14.84
C TRP A 147 3.03 -3.07 14.88
N SER A 148 2.91 -1.78 15.18
CA SER A 148 4.06 -0.90 15.37
C SER A 148 4.99 -1.38 16.50
N LEU A 149 4.45 -1.88 17.61
CA LEU A 149 5.26 -2.45 18.70
C LEU A 149 5.98 -3.74 18.28
N VAL A 150 5.34 -4.60 17.49
CA VAL A 150 5.98 -5.81 16.95
C VAL A 150 7.14 -5.45 16.03
N VAL A 151 6.94 -4.46 15.15
CA VAL A 151 8.00 -3.92 14.30
C VAL A 151 9.18 -3.43 15.12
N LEU A 152 8.93 -2.62 16.16
CA LEU A 152 9.99 -2.11 17.05
C LEU A 152 10.81 -3.21 17.72
N VAL A 153 10.27 -4.41 17.90
CA VAL A 153 11.00 -5.54 18.49
C VAL A 153 11.78 -6.31 17.41
N ILE A 154 11.27 -6.37 16.18
CA ILE A 154 11.92 -7.09 15.07
C ILE A 154 13.15 -6.33 14.57
N TYR A 155 13.10 -4.99 14.58
CA TYR A 155 14.16 -4.14 14.04
C TYR A 155 15.18 -3.65 15.09
N ALA A 156 14.91 -3.84 16.39
CA ALA A 156 15.82 -3.57 17.51
C ALA A 156 16.99 -4.56 17.62
#